data_AF-A0A2H6AIM6-F1
#
_entry.id   AF-A0A2H6AIM6-F1
#
_cell.length_a   1.000
_cell.length_b   1.000
_cell.length_c   1.000
_cell.angle_alpha   90.00
_cell.angle_beta   90.00
_cell.angle_gamma   90.00
#
_symmetry.space_group_name_H-M   'P 1'
#
loop_
_entity.id
_entity.type
_entity.pdbx_description
1 polymer ?
#
loop_
_entity_poly.entity_id
_entity_poly.type
_entity_poly.pdbx_seq_one_letter_code
_entity_poly.pdbx_strand_id
1 'polypeptide(L)'
;MAEVWYLEMETKTLENKEPRYRFDFDKCIELFNLSPGRWKCEPDEVPDLRTGNPLIDQVMGYVGVLIRVTQDELEGFKDKRWKPGWYLSPLTPIGAEKVLARKKAEEDFPPD
;
A
#
# COMPACT_ATOMS: atom_id res chain seq x y z
N MET A 1 -8.98 -7.99 -5.80
CA MET A 1 -8.95 -6.86 -4.85
C MET A 1 -7.50 -6.48 -4.59
N ALA A 2 -7.20 -5.20 -4.35
CA ALA A 2 -5.88 -4.75 -3.97
C ALA A 2 -5.58 -5.11 -2.50
N GLU A 3 -4.36 -5.58 -2.25
CA GLU A 3 -3.91 -6.04 -0.93
C GLU A 3 -3.03 -4.98 -0.27
N VAL A 4 -3.32 -4.62 0.98
CA VAL A 4 -2.54 -3.66 1.77
C VAL A 4 -1.65 -4.43 2.72
N TRP A 5 -0.35 -4.16 2.66
CA TRP A 5 0.69 -4.84 3.41
C TRP A 5 1.45 -3.84 4.26
N TYR A 6 1.68 -4.19 5.52
CA TYR A 6 2.59 -3.47 6.41
C TYR A 6 3.87 -4.29 6.50
N LEU A 7 4.87 -3.89 5.72
CA LEU A 7 6.12 -4.64 5.64
C LEU A 7 7.25 -3.86 6.28
N GLU A 8 8.05 -4.54 7.07
CA GLU A 8 9.29 -4.01 7.64
C GLU A 8 10.37 -3.94 6.56
N MET A 9 11.28 -2.97 6.65
CA MET A 9 12.40 -2.79 5.72
C MET A 9 13.25 -4.05 5.46
N GLU A 10 13.36 -4.94 6.43
CA GLU A 10 14.12 -6.19 6.32
C GLU A 10 13.32 -7.36 5.73
N THR A 11 12.06 -7.13 5.32
CA THR A 11 11.21 -8.17 4.74
C THR A 11 11.76 -8.60 3.38
N LYS A 12 12.27 -9.84 3.32
CA LYS A 12 12.77 -10.46 2.07
C LYS A 12 11.79 -11.45 1.46
N THR A 13 10.87 -11.99 2.26
CA THR A 13 9.85 -12.97 1.84
C THR A 13 8.51 -12.62 2.49
N LEU A 14 7.43 -13.00 1.81
CA LEU A 14 6.07 -12.93 2.34
C LEU A 14 5.65 -14.26 2.97
N GLU A 15 6.53 -15.27 3.04
CA GLU A 15 6.24 -16.53 3.74
C GLU A 15 5.89 -16.26 5.20
N ASN A 16 4.66 -16.63 5.60
CA ASN A 16 4.04 -16.36 6.90
C ASN A 16 3.62 -14.90 7.16
N LYS A 17 3.60 -14.04 6.13
CA LYS A 17 2.99 -12.71 6.21
C LYS A 17 1.68 -12.72 5.43
N GLU A 18 0.66 -12.11 6.02
CA GLU A 18 -0.64 -11.92 5.38
C GLU A 18 -0.88 -10.43 5.13
N PRO A 19 -1.65 -10.08 4.09
CA PRO A 19 -2.06 -8.71 3.89
C PRO A 19 -2.88 -8.25 5.09
N ARG A 20 -2.61 -7.02 5.53
CA ARG A 20 -3.31 -6.41 6.65
C ARG A 20 -4.76 -6.11 6.29
N TYR A 21 -5.00 -5.66 5.06
CA TYR A 21 -6.33 -5.34 4.54
C TYR A 21 -6.45 -5.70 3.06
N ARG A 22 -7.69 -5.86 2.59
CA ARG A 22 -8.03 -6.00 1.18
C ARG A 22 -9.13 -5.02 0.84
N PHE A 23 -8.90 -4.19 -0.17
CA PHE A 23 -9.86 -3.19 -0.64
C PHE A 23 -9.86 -3.13 -2.16
N ASP A 24 -10.89 -2.51 -2.73
CA ASP A 24 -10.88 -2.12 -4.13
C ASP A 24 -9.70 -1.18 -4.41
N PHE A 25 -9.10 -1.33 -5.58
CA PHE A 25 -7.94 -0.53 -5.95
C PHE A 25 -8.23 0.98 -5.93
N ASP A 26 -9.43 1.39 -6.36
CA ASP A 26 -9.89 2.78 -6.31
C ASP A 26 -9.87 3.34 -4.88
N LYS A 27 -10.42 2.56 -3.92
CA LYS A 27 -10.39 2.91 -2.50
C LYS A 27 -8.97 3.01 -1.98
N CYS A 28 -8.08 2.10 -2.39
CA CYS A 28 -6.67 2.14 -1.99
C CYS A 28 -5.98 3.40 -2.51
N ILE A 29 -6.27 3.85 -3.74
CA ILE A 29 -5.69 5.07 -4.31
C ILE A 29 -6.06 6.27 -3.44
N GLU A 30 -7.33 6.40 -3.06
CA GLU A 30 -7.81 7.50 -2.23
C GLU A 30 -7.27 7.42 -0.79
N LEU A 31 -7.41 6.26 -0.14
CA LEU A 31 -7.02 6.03 1.26
C LEU A 31 -5.52 6.18 1.48
N PHE A 32 -4.72 5.60 0.59
CA PHE A 32 -3.27 5.54 0.75
C PHE A 32 -2.54 6.54 -0.12
N ASN A 33 -3.28 7.49 -0.73
CA ASN A 33 -2.76 8.54 -1.59
C ASN A 33 -1.75 8.00 -2.61
N LEU A 34 -2.16 6.95 -3.32
CA LEU A 34 -1.31 6.27 -4.30
C LEU A 34 -1.17 7.12 -5.54
N SER A 35 -0.08 6.89 -6.27
CA SER A 35 0.14 7.51 -7.57
C SER A 35 0.84 6.51 -8.49
N PRO A 36 0.58 6.55 -9.80
CA PRO A 36 1.20 5.61 -10.75
C PRO A 36 2.73 5.70 -10.75
N GLY A 37 3.30 6.87 -10.43
CA GLY A 37 4.75 7.06 -10.30
C GLY A 37 5.39 6.41 -9.06
N ARG A 38 4.60 5.86 -8.13
CA ARG A 38 5.09 5.14 -6.94
C ARG A 38 5.09 3.63 -7.09
N TRP A 39 4.86 3.14 -8.31
CA TRP A 39 5.07 1.75 -8.66
C TRP A 39 6.54 1.37 -8.40
N LYS A 40 6.74 0.22 -7.75
CA LYS A 40 8.06 -0.28 -7.34
C LYS A 40 8.53 -1.44 -8.21
N CYS A 41 7.74 -2.51 -8.23
CA CYS A 41 8.08 -3.76 -8.89
C CYS A 41 6.83 -4.57 -9.23
N GLU A 42 7.03 -5.66 -9.96
CA GLU A 42 5.98 -6.60 -10.35
C GLU A 42 5.38 -7.33 -9.14
N PRO A 43 4.13 -7.83 -9.24
CA PRO A 43 3.42 -8.37 -8.07
C PRO A 43 4.04 -9.65 -7.51
N ASP A 44 4.85 -10.38 -8.28
CA ASP A 44 5.56 -11.59 -7.85
C ASP A 44 6.83 -11.30 -7.03
N GLU A 45 7.33 -10.06 -7.07
CA GLU A 45 8.53 -9.65 -6.36
C GLU A 45 8.19 -8.97 -5.04
N VAL A 46 9.07 -9.08 -4.04
CA VAL A 46 8.94 -8.28 -2.81
C VAL A 46 9.62 -6.92 -3.05
N PRO A 47 8.89 -5.80 -2.94
CA PRO A 47 9.47 -4.48 -3.20
C PRO A 47 10.52 -4.13 -2.15
N ASP A 48 11.63 -3.57 -2.61
CA ASP A 48 12.64 -3.03 -1.71
C ASP A 48 12.11 -1.73 -1.09
N LEU A 49 11.99 -1.77 0.24
CA LEU A 49 11.45 -0.69 1.06
C LEU A 49 12.50 0.36 1.42
N ARG A 50 13.73 0.21 0.92
CA ARG A 50 14.79 1.17 1.18
C ARG A 50 14.47 2.49 0.53
N THR A 51 14.57 3.53 1.34
CA THR A 51 14.33 4.89 0.87
C THR A 51 15.57 5.45 0.16
N GLY A 52 16.72 4.79 0.34
CA GLY A 52 18.03 5.27 -0.09
C GLY A 52 18.55 6.40 0.82
N ASN A 53 17.81 6.76 1.87
CA ASN A 53 18.21 7.75 2.85
C ASN A 53 18.79 7.04 4.08
N PRO A 54 20.10 7.11 4.33
CA PRO A 54 20.76 6.36 5.39
C PRO A 54 20.18 6.66 6.77
N LEU A 55 19.61 7.84 7.01
CA LEU A 55 18.99 8.17 8.31
C LEU A 55 17.69 7.40 8.56
N ILE A 56 16.95 7.07 7.51
CA ILE A 56 15.70 6.31 7.59
C ILE A 56 16.03 4.82 7.53
N ASP A 57 16.95 4.44 6.65
CA ASP A 57 17.39 3.07 6.42
C ASP A 57 18.23 2.48 7.58
N GLN A 58 18.91 3.29 8.40
CA GLN A 58 19.70 2.83 9.56
C GLN A 58 18.89 2.72 10.86
N VAL A 59 17.73 3.38 10.95
CA VAL A 59 16.85 3.24 12.11
C VAL A 59 16.04 1.96 11.89
N MET A 60 16.54 0.85 12.46
CA MET A 60 15.87 -0.45 12.45
C MET A 60 14.36 -0.30 12.72
N GLY A 61 13.52 -0.86 11.85
CA GLY A 61 12.07 -0.95 12.09
C GLY A 61 11.16 -0.02 11.29
N TYR A 62 11.62 0.59 10.19
CA TYR A 62 10.68 1.28 9.30
C TYR A 62 9.72 0.28 8.65
N VAL A 63 8.43 0.40 9.00
CA VAL A 63 7.35 -0.36 8.38
C VAL A 63 6.73 0.52 7.30
N GLY A 64 6.78 0.08 6.05
CA GLY A 64 6.14 0.76 4.92
C GLY A 64 4.75 0.20 4.65
N VAL A 65 3.84 1.08 4.22
CA VAL A 65 2.52 0.67 3.73
C VAL A 65 2.62 0.44 2.22
N LEU A 66 2.41 -0.80 1.82
CA LEU A 66 2.53 -1.28 0.46
C LEU A 66 1.19 -1.79 -0.04
N ILE A 67 0.89 -1.50 -1.30
CA ILE A 67 -0.35 -1.95 -1.93
C ILE A 67 0.02 -2.81 -3.12
N ARG A 68 -0.35 -4.09 -3.06
CA ARG A 68 -0.19 -5.03 -4.16
C ARG A 68 -1.46 -5.00 -5.00
N VAL A 69 -1.30 -4.77 -6.30
CA VAL A 69 -2.39 -4.85 -7.26
C VAL A 69 -2.06 -5.89 -8.33
N THR A 70 -3.03 -6.73 -8.66
CA THR A 70 -2.89 -7.74 -9.72
C THR A 70 -3.35 -7.18 -11.06
N GLN A 71 -3.01 -7.87 -12.15
CA GLN A 71 -3.40 -7.46 -13.50
C GLN A 71 -4.92 -7.46 -13.69
N ASP A 72 -5.60 -8.45 -13.12
CA ASP A 72 -7.06 -8.61 -13.18
C ASP A 72 -7.81 -7.36 -12.66
N GLU A 73 -7.34 -6.81 -11.54
CA GLU A 73 -7.91 -5.58 -10.95
C GLU A 73 -7.73 -4.34 -11.82
N LEU A 74 -6.63 -4.30 -12.56
CA LEU A 74 -6.28 -3.18 -13.43
C LEU A 74 -6.96 -3.25 -14.79
N GLU A 75 -7.33 -4.45 -15.24
CA GLU A 75 -7.96 -4.65 -16.54
C GLU A 75 -9.32 -3.92 -16.63
N GLY A 76 -10.03 -3.83 -15.51
CA GLY A 76 -11.27 -3.04 -15.37
C GLY A 76 -11.05 -1.56 -15.03
N PHE A 77 -9.81 -1.12 -14.81
CA PHE A 77 -9.50 0.23 -14.34
C PHE A 77 -9.36 1.21 -15.50
N LYS A 78 -10.07 2.35 -15.42
CA LYS A 78 -10.10 3.34 -16.52
C LYS A 78 -8.75 3.99 -16.80
N ASP A 79 -7.90 4.11 -15.78
CA ASP A 79 -6.62 4.79 -15.88
C ASP A 79 -5.49 3.81 -16.25
N LYS A 80 -4.98 3.92 -17.48
CA LYS A 80 -3.94 3.03 -18.02
C LYS A 80 -2.52 3.35 -17.53
N ARG A 81 -2.33 4.36 -16.68
CA ARG A 81 -1.01 4.70 -16.12
C ARG A 81 -0.62 3.74 -15.01
N TRP A 82 -1.60 3.07 -14.41
CA TRP A 82 -1.38 2.06 -13.40
C TRP A 82 -0.90 0.76 -14.04
N LYS A 83 -0.05 0.05 -13.30
CA LYS A 83 0.62 -1.17 -13.69
C LYS A 83 0.46 -2.20 -12.58
N PRO A 84 0.29 -3.49 -12.92
CA PRO A 84 0.23 -4.52 -11.91
C PRO A 84 1.53 -4.53 -11.12
N GLY A 85 1.42 -4.74 -9.81
CA GLY A 85 2.57 -4.77 -8.92
C GLY A 85 2.38 -4.01 -7.63
N TRP A 86 3.52 -3.62 -7.05
CA TRP A 86 3.59 -3.03 -5.74
C TRP A 86 3.67 -1.52 -5.80
N TYR A 87 2.83 -0.87 -5.02
CA TYR A 87 2.79 0.56 -4.84
C TYR A 87 3.17 0.94 -3.42
N LEU A 88 4.15 1.83 -3.28
CA LEU A 88 4.50 2.38 -1.98
C LEU A 88 3.60 3.56 -1.65
N SER A 89 2.86 3.46 -0.55
CA SER A 89 2.14 4.60 0.01
C SER A 89 3.13 5.58 0.65
N PRO A 90 2.88 6.90 0.59
CA PRO A 90 3.67 7.88 1.33
C PRO A 90 3.32 7.89 2.82
N LEU A 91 2.25 7.18 3.21
CA LEU A 91 1.80 7.14 4.59
C LEU A 91 2.66 6.16 5.39
N THR A 92 2.90 6.52 6.64
CA THR A 92 3.36 5.56 7.65
C THR A 92 2.20 4.66 8.05
N PRO A 93 2.44 3.48 8.65
CA PRO A 93 1.40 2.59 9.13
C PRO A 93 0.45 3.30 10.09
N ILE A 94 0.99 4.15 10.97
CA ILE A 94 0.19 4.96 11.90
C ILE A 94 -0.71 5.93 11.12
N GLY A 95 -0.20 6.55 10.06
CA GLY A 95 -0.99 7.42 9.17
C GLY A 95 -2.10 6.65 8.47
N ALA A 96 -1.79 5.48 7.91
CA ALA A 96 -2.75 4.57 7.29
C ALA A 96 -3.87 4.16 8.25
N GLU A 97 -3.54 3.69 9.46
CA GLU A 97 -4.52 3.32 10.48
C GLU A 97 -5.45 4.49 10.84
N LYS A 98 -4.92 5.72 10.94
CA LYS A 98 -5.73 6.92 11.20
C LYS A 98 -6.70 7.23 10.06
N VAL A 99 -6.25 7.14 8.82
CA VAL A 99 -7.11 7.39 7.65
C VAL A 99 -8.21 6.32 7.57
N LEU A 100 -7.86 5.06 7.80
CA LEU A 100 -8.82 3.94 7.85
C LEU A 100 -9.84 4.13 8.98
N ALA A 101 -9.40 4.47 10.18
CA ALA A 101 -10.27 4.71 11.33
C ALA A 101 -11.25 5.86 11.07
N ARG A 102 -10.76 6.95 10.44
CA ARG A 102 -11.58 8.08 10.04
C ARG A 102 -12.64 7.68 9.01
N LYS A 103 -12.25 6.96 7.96
CA LYS A 103 -13.20 6.53 6.92
C LYS A 103 -14.25 5.56 7.45
N LYS A 104 -13.86 4.68 8.38
CA LYS A 104 -14.80 3.80 9.08
C LYS A 104 -15.80 4.59 9.94
N ALA A 105 -15.35 5.65 10.61
CA ALA A 105 -16.24 6.53 11.38
C ALA A 105 -17.21 7.33 10.48
N GLU A 106 -16.77 7.75 9.29
CA GLU A 106 -17.62 8.42 8.29
C GLU A 106 -18.67 7.47 7.67
N GLU A 107 -18.36 6.17 7.51
CA GLU A 107 -19.37 5.17 7.08
C GLU A 107 -20.37 4.82 8.19
N ASP A 108 -19.95 4.82 9.46
CA ASP A 108 -20.83 4.52 10.62
C ASP A 108 -21.74 5.71 10.97
N PHE A 109 -21.28 6.94 10.70
CA PHE A 109 -22.02 8.20 10.87
C PHE A 109 -21.89 9.06 9.60
N PRO A 110 -22.75 8.86 8.58
CA PRO A 110 -22.78 9.76 7.44
C PRO A 110 -23.16 11.17 7.91
N PRO A 111 -22.51 12.24 7.41
CA PRO A 111 -22.93 13.60 7.74
C PRO A 111 -24.35 13.83 7.23
N ASP A 112 -25.23 14.27 8.14
CA ASP A 112 -26.64 14.63 7.93
C ASP A 112 -26.79 15.82 6.95
#